data_AF-A0A929H490-F1
#
_entry.id   AF-A0A929H490-F1
#
_cell.length_a   1.000
_cell.length_b   1.000
_cell.length_c   1.000
_cell.angle_alpha   90.00
_cell.angle_beta   90.00
_cell.angle_gamma   90.00
#
_symmetry.space_group_name_H-M   'P 1'
#
loop_
_entity.id
_entity.type
_entity.pdbx_description
1 polymer ?
#
loop_
_entity_poly.entity_id
_entity_poly.type
_entity_poly.pdbx_seq_one_letter_code
_entity_poly.pdbx_strand_id
1 'polypeptide(L)'
;MGCIVLSNPIFFDETDWIDIPSDWSLNIVQGKTYNNEDKIGNQLWNKIEEKIIKHKLFETQPESKSQLVLESKEADRYGKEILTRVRLGQSAFRVLITDAYTRRCSISGEKTLPVLEAAHIKPYEKSRPHFVSNGLLLRADIHKLFDKGYITITHKYNIEVSRRIKEEFENGRDYYKYHGKDLICLPKREIDKPRLEFIDWHNNNIYKG
;
A
#
# COMPACT_ATOMS: atom_id res chain seq x y z
N MET A 1 -18.93 9.59 11.79
CA MET A 1 -18.98 8.31 11.05
C MET A 1 -17.55 7.85 10.83
N GLY A 2 -17.02 7.02 11.71
CA GLY A 2 -15.69 6.41 11.53
C GLY A 2 -15.82 5.21 10.59
N CYS A 3 -14.96 5.11 9.58
CA CYS A 3 -14.87 3.92 8.73
C CYS A 3 -13.76 3.03 9.30
N ILE A 4 -14.07 1.78 9.62
CA ILE A 4 -13.07 0.76 9.99
C ILE A 4 -12.67 0.05 8.70
N VAL A 5 -11.40 0.17 8.32
CA VAL A 5 -10.83 -0.58 7.21
C VAL A 5 -10.13 -1.81 7.77
N LEU A 6 -10.66 -2.99 7.49
CA LEU A 6 -9.99 -4.26 7.82
C LEU A 6 -8.85 -4.49 6.84
N SER A 7 -7.60 -4.42 7.31
CA SER A 7 -6.43 -4.73 6.51
C SER A 7 -6.06 -6.21 6.68
N ASN A 8 -6.12 -6.97 5.59
CA ASN A 8 -5.76 -8.40 5.54
C ASN A 8 -6.53 -9.26 6.57
N PRO A 9 -7.87 -9.32 6.48
CA PRO A 9 -8.64 -10.24 7.30
C PRO A 9 -8.22 -11.68 7.00
N ILE A 10 -8.03 -12.45 8.06
CA ILE A 10 -7.90 -13.90 7.99
C ILE A 10 -9.29 -14.46 8.28
N PHE A 11 -9.77 -15.32 7.40
CA PHE A 11 -11.03 -16.04 7.58
C PHE A 11 -10.71 -17.46 8.03
N PHE A 12 -11.40 -17.93 9.06
CA PHE A 12 -11.37 -19.33 9.46
C PHE A 12 -12.46 -20.11 8.70
N ASP A 13 -12.19 -21.37 8.41
CA ASP A 13 -13.21 -22.30 7.94
C ASP A 13 -14.32 -22.43 8.98
N GLU A 14 -15.54 -22.82 8.56
CA GLU A 14 -16.71 -22.95 9.44
C GLU A 14 -16.44 -23.85 10.67
N THR A 15 -15.59 -24.87 10.50
CA THR A 15 -15.20 -25.79 11.58
C THR A 15 -14.31 -25.14 12.66
N ASP A 16 -13.74 -23.98 12.37
CA ASP A 16 -12.85 -23.21 13.23
C ASP A 16 -13.44 -21.85 13.64
N TRP A 17 -14.72 -21.62 13.38
CA TRP A 17 -15.41 -20.42 13.86
C TRP A 17 -15.39 -20.34 15.38
N ILE A 18 -15.32 -19.11 15.88
CA ILE A 18 -15.30 -18.81 17.31
C ILE A 18 -16.73 -18.51 17.74
N ASP A 19 -17.21 -19.23 18.75
CA ASP A 19 -18.55 -19.03 19.29
C ASP A 19 -18.77 -17.59 19.74
N ILE A 20 -20.00 -17.11 19.55
CA ILE A 20 -20.43 -15.79 19.99
C ILE A 20 -20.32 -15.72 21.53
N PRO A 21 -19.59 -14.72 22.08
CA PRO A 21 -19.49 -14.52 23.52
C PRO A 21 -20.85 -14.30 24.17
N SER A 22 -20.98 -14.70 25.44
CA SER A 22 -22.21 -14.54 26.20
C SER A 22 -22.64 -13.08 26.43
N ASP A 23 -21.69 -12.13 26.34
CA ASP A 23 -21.95 -10.70 26.51
C ASP A 23 -22.18 -9.98 25.16
N TRP A 24 -22.20 -10.70 24.04
CA TRP A 24 -22.40 -10.15 22.71
C TRP A 24 -23.89 -9.85 22.46
N SER A 25 -24.22 -8.56 22.30
CA SER A 25 -25.58 -8.14 21.97
C SER A 25 -25.92 -8.46 20.52
N LEU A 26 -27.14 -8.92 20.25
CA LEU A 26 -27.63 -9.17 18.88
C LEU A 26 -27.98 -7.86 18.13
N ASN A 27 -28.12 -6.74 18.85
CA ASN A 27 -28.55 -5.45 18.31
C ASN A 27 -27.39 -4.43 18.31
N ILE A 28 -26.27 -4.78 17.68
CA ILE A 28 -25.08 -3.93 17.61
C ILE A 28 -25.17 -3.02 16.37
N VAL A 29 -25.28 -1.72 16.60
CA VAL A 29 -25.32 -0.67 15.55
C VAL A 29 -23.95 -0.04 15.25
N GLN A 30 -22.93 -0.31 16.07
CA GLN A 30 -21.52 0.06 15.86
C GLN A 30 -20.64 -1.08 16.37
N GLY A 31 -19.60 -1.49 15.62
CA GLY A 31 -18.79 -2.67 15.95
C GLY A 31 -18.33 -2.74 17.41
N LYS A 32 -18.45 -3.93 18.02
CA LYS A 32 -18.03 -4.18 19.41
C LYS A 32 -16.56 -4.62 19.44
N THR A 33 -15.79 -4.03 20.34
CA THR A 33 -14.37 -4.36 20.57
C THR A 33 -14.19 -5.02 21.93
N TYR A 34 -13.18 -5.88 22.04
CA TYR A 34 -12.77 -6.50 23.30
C TYR A 34 -11.31 -6.14 23.59
N ASN A 35 -10.99 -5.87 24.86
CA ASN A 35 -9.61 -5.70 25.32
C ASN A 35 -9.08 -7.05 25.84
N ASN A 36 -7.80 -7.35 25.58
CA ASN A 36 -7.13 -8.56 26.07
C ASN A 36 -6.92 -8.56 27.61
N GLU A 37 -7.11 -7.41 28.25
CA GLU A 37 -7.09 -7.28 29.71
C GLU A 37 -8.41 -7.76 30.35
N ASP A 38 -9.51 -7.79 29.58
CA ASP A 38 -10.81 -8.25 30.06
C ASP A 38 -10.92 -9.77 29.98
N LYS A 39 -11.58 -10.40 30.95
CA LYS A 39 -11.73 -11.86 31.02
C LYS A 39 -12.29 -12.47 29.73
N ILE A 40 -13.34 -11.86 29.15
CA ILE A 40 -13.97 -12.34 27.91
C ILE A 40 -13.06 -12.10 26.71
N GLY A 41 -12.41 -10.93 26.65
CA GLY A 41 -11.49 -10.60 25.57
C GLY A 41 -10.26 -11.50 25.55
N ASN A 42 -9.71 -11.84 26.72
CA ASN A 42 -8.62 -12.80 26.84
C ASN A 42 -9.01 -14.21 26.40
N GLN A 43 -10.21 -14.68 26.79
CA GLN A 43 -10.72 -15.97 26.33
C GLN A 43 -10.90 -16.03 24.81
N LEU A 44 -11.43 -14.97 24.20
CA LEU A 44 -11.51 -14.84 22.76
C LEU A 44 -10.13 -14.85 22.10
N TRP A 45 -9.18 -14.10 22.66
CA TRP A 45 -7.82 -14.03 22.14
C TRP A 45 -7.12 -15.38 22.15
N ASN A 46 -7.25 -16.16 23.23
CA ASN A 46 -6.66 -17.49 23.32
C ASN A 46 -7.23 -18.44 22.25
N LYS A 47 -8.56 -18.40 22.02
CA LYS A 47 -9.18 -19.17 20.93
C LYS A 47 -8.64 -18.76 19.57
N ILE A 48 -8.47 -17.45 19.32
CA ILE A 48 -7.88 -16.94 18.07
C ILE A 48 -6.44 -17.46 17.90
N GLU A 49 -5.63 -17.37 18.96
CA GLU A 49 -4.23 -17.80 18.95
C GLU A 49 -4.08 -19.29 18.62
N GLU A 50 -4.90 -20.15 19.23
CA GLU A 50 -4.96 -21.58 18.93
C GLU A 50 -5.23 -21.85 17.44
N LYS A 51 -6.21 -21.15 16.84
CA LYS A 51 -6.53 -21.31 15.42
C LYS A 51 -5.43 -20.77 14.51
N ILE A 52 -4.81 -19.65 14.89
CA ILE A 52 -3.69 -19.07 14.16
C ILE A 52 -2.50 -20.05 14.09
N ILE A 53 -2.17 -20.68 15.21
CA ILE A 53 -1.10 -21.67 15.32
C ILE A 53 -1.45 -22.93 14.51
N LYS A 54 -2.68 -23.44 14.64
CA LYS A 54 -3.19 -24.61 13.90
C LYS A 54 -2.98 -24.46 12.38
N HIS A 55 -3.23 -23.27 11.85
CA HIS A 55 -3.18 -22.99 10.41
C HIS A 55 -1.82 -22.49 9.91
N LYS A 56 -0.77 -22.45 10.75
CA LYS A 56 0.58 -21.96 10.38
C LYS A 56 0.57 -20.57 9.71
N LEU A 57 -0.39 -19.72 10.06
CA LEU A 57 -0.58 -18.42 9.41
C LEU A 57 0.60 -17.44 9.65
N PHE A 58 1.51 -17.77 10.57
CA PHE A 58 2.71 -16.99 10.89
C PHE A 58 3.98 -17.84 11.06
N GLU A 59 4.23 -18.84 10.19
CA GLU A 59 5.57 -19.44 10.15
C GLU A 59 6.62 -18.40 9.69
N THR A 60 7.40 -17.89 10.65
CA THR A 60 8.64 -17.16 10.41
C THR A 60 9.74 -18.13 9.97
N GLN A 61 10.13 -18.07 8.68
CA GLN A 61 11.39 -18.63 8.19
C GLN A 61 12.39 -17.48 7.95
N PRO A 62 13.69 -17.66 8.29
CA PRO A 62 14.70 -16.62 8.21
C PRO A 62 15.06 -16.28 6.76
N GLU A 63 15.50 -15.03 6.57
CA GLU A 63 15.86 -14.44 5.28
C GLU A 63 17.07 -15.12 4.62
N SER A 64 16.95 -15.58 3.36
CA SER A 64 17.93 -15.35 2.27
C SER A 64 17.53 -16.08 0.98
N LYS A 65 18.06 -15.55 -0.13
CA LYS A 65 18.08 -16.05 -1.52
C LYS A 65 16.91 -15.66 -2.42
N SER A 66 17.13 -14.53 -3.08
CA SER A 66 16.91 -14.35 -4.51
C SER A 66 17.21 -15.63 -5.31
N GLN A 67 16.29 -16.09 -6.14
CA GLN A 67 16.66 -16.85 -7.33
C GLN A 67 15.60 -16.73 -8.42
N LEU A 68 16.02 -16.10 -9.53
CA LEU A 68 15.46 -16.31 -10.86
C LEU A 68 15.55 -17.82 -11.17
N VAL A 69 14.44 -18.42 -11.62
CA VAL A 69 14.47 -19.69 -12.35
C VAL A 69 13.68 -19.50 -13.63
N LEU A 70 14.42 -19.41 -14.73
CA LEU A 70 13.94 -19.64 -16.08
C LEU A 70 13.91 -21.16 -16.34
N GLU A 71 12.93 -21.53 -17.16
CA GLU A 71 12.75 -22.80 -17.88
C GLU A 71 12.30 -24.05 -17.10
N SER A 72 11.60 -25.02 -17.69
CA SER A 72 10.48 -25.05 -18.65
C SER A 72 10.02 -26.52 -18.66
N LYS A 73 8.70 -26.77 -18.73
CA LYS A 73 8.06 -27.91 -19.44
C LYS A 73 6.55 -27.81 -19.26
N GLU A 74 5.86 -28.17 -20.34
CA GLU A 74 4.53 -27.75 -20.72
C GLU A 74 3.37 -28.23 -19.82
N ALA A 75 2.27 -27.47 -19.92
CA ALA A 75 0.90 -27.78 -19.55
C ALA A 75 0.51 -27.73 -18.06
N ASP A 76 0.47 -26.52 -17.51
CA ASP A 76 -0.70 -26.09 -16.73
C ASP A 76 -0.95 -24.60 -17.03
N ARG A 77 -2.08 -24.27 -17.68
CA ARG A 77 -2.45 -22.88 -18.04
C ARG A 77 -2.88 -22.03 -16.84
N TYR A 78 -2.84 -22.61 -15.65
CA TYR A 78 -2.96 -21.90 -14.38
C TYR A 78 -1.59 -21.96 -13.72
N GLY A 79 -0.93 -20.81 -13.57
CA GLY A 79 0.22 -20.75 -12.68
C GLY A 79 -0.21 -21.26 -11.31
N LYS A 80 0.57 -22.18 -10.72
CA LYS A 80 0.41 -22.58 -9.31
C LYS A 80 0.12 -21.32 -8.50
N GLU A 81 -0.90 -21.36 -7.64
CA GLU A 81 -1.23 -20.26 -6.74
C GLU A 81 0.06 -19.79 -6.06
N ILE A 82 0.59 -18.68 -6.53
CA ILE A 82 1.75 -18.07 -5.90
C ILE A 82 1.16 -17.41 -4.66
N LEU A 83 1.43 -18.01 -3.50
CA LEU A 83 1.31 -17.35 -2.21
C LEU A 83 2.20 -16.10 -2.25
N THR A 84 1.65 -15.04 -2.81
CA THR A 84 2.31 -13.76 -2.90
C THR A 84 2.23 -13.20 -1.48
N ARG A 85 3.38 -12.94 -0.86
CA ARG A 85 3.42 -12.29 0.45
C ARG A 85 2.77 -10.91 0.31
N VAL A 86 1.48 -10.81 0.61
CA VAL A 86 0.76 -9.54 0.64
C VAL A 86 1.41 -8.72 1.75
N ARG A 87 2.02 -7.59 1.38
CA ARG A 87 2.60 -6.68 2.37
C ARG A 87 1.49 -6.25 3.33
N LEU A 88 1.61 -6.63 4.61
CA LEU A 88 0.69 -6.23 5.67
C LEU A 88 0.47 -4.71 5.62
N GLY A 89 -0.77 -4.28 5.42
CA GLY A 89 -1.17 -2.87 5.34
C GLY A 89 -1.18 -2.24 3.94
N GLN A 90 -0.77 -2.92 2.86
CA GLN A 90 -0.77 -2.35 1.50
C GLN A 90 -2.20 -2.06 0.98
N SER A 91 -3.15 -2.91 1.35
CA SER A 91 -4.58 -2.76 1.04
C SER A 91 -5.18 -1.54 1.75
N ALA A 92 -4.92 -1.37 3.05
CA ALA A 92 -5.35 -0.19 3.81
C ALA A 92 -4.63 1.09 3.37
N PHE A 93 -3.31 1.03 3.14
CA PHE A 93 -2.54 2.15 2.60
C PHE A 93 -3.12 2.64 1.28
N ARG A 94 -3.44 1.72 0.36
CA ARG A 94 -4.08 2.09 -0.91
C ARG A 94 -5.41 2.80 -0.68
N VAL A 95 -6.26 2.31 0.23
CA VAL A 95 -7.54 2.94 0.55
C VAL A 95 -7.34 4.34 1.13
N LEU A 96 -6.45 4.49 2.11
CA LEU A 96 -6.16 5.77 2.78
C LEU A 96 -5.58 6.80 1.81
N ILE A 97 -4.60 6.42 0.99
CA ILE A 97 -4.04 7.29 -0.05
C ILE A 97 -5.11 7.67 -1.08
N THR A 98 -5.91 6.70 -1.52
CA THR A 98 -6.98 6.96 -2.50
C THR A 98 -7.98 8.00 -1.98
N ASP A 99 -8.35 7.92 -0.70
CA ASP A 99 -9.25 8.89 -0.07
C ASP A 99 -8.58 10.25 0.15
N ALA A 100 -7.35 10.27 0.68
CA ALA A 100 -6.59 11.50 0.95
C ALA A 100 -6.43 12.37 -0.31
N TYR A 101 -6.23 11.75 -1.47
CA TYR A 101 -6.11 12.42 -2.77
C TYR A 101 -7.44 12.58 -3.52
N THR A 102 -8.58 12.44 -2.84
CA THR A 102 -9.91 12.61 -3.45
C THR A 102 -10.14 11.77 -4.70
N ARG A 103 -9.57 10.56 -4.74
CA ARG A 103 -9.62 9.62 -5.87
C ARG A 103 -9.05 10.19 -7.17
N ARG A 104 -8.02 11.03 -7.06
CA ARG A 104 -7.42 11.73 -8.20
C ARG A 104 -5.90 11.55 -8.21
N CYS A 105 -5.34 11.22 -9.37
CA CYS A 105 -3.90 11.25 -9.58
C CYS A 105 -3.33 12.63 -9.22
N SER A 106 -2.30 12.67 -8.38
CA SER A 106 -1.67 13.92 -7.93
C SER A 106 -1.03 14.70 -9.07
N ILE A 107 -0.49 14.00 -10.09
CA ILE A 107 0.21 14.61 -11.23
C ILE A 107 -0.71 14.90 -12.41
N SER A 108 -1.45 13.90 -12.90
CA SER A 108 -2.25 14.03 -14.13
C SER A 108 -3.68 14.49 -13.89
N GLY A 109 -4.18 14.42 -12.65
CA GLY A 109 -5.56 14.76 -12.33
C GLY A 109 -6.60 13.71 -12.77
N GLU A 110 -6.16 12.56 -13.29
CA GLU A 110 -6.99 11.41 -13.69
C GLU A 110 -7.82 10.87 -12.51
N LYS A 111 -9.07 10.46 -12.76
CA LYS A 111 -10.01 9.97 -11.75
C LYS A 111 -10.46 8.51 -11.94
N THR A 112 -10.07 7.90 -13.05
CA THR A 112 -10.42 6.52 -13.38
C THR A 112 -9.73 5.57 -12.40
N LEU A 113 -10.41 5.19 -11.31
CA LEU A 113 -9.84 4.42 -10.20
C LEU A 113 -9.02 3.18 -10.61
N PRO A 114 -9.41 2.38 -11.62
CA PRO A 114 -8.63 1.21 -12.03
C PRO A 114 -7.21 1.51 -12.50
N VAL A 115 -6.93 2.73 -13.00
CA VAL A 115 -5.58 3.12 -13.44
C VAL A 115 -4.76 3.78 -12.32
N LEU A 116 -5.34 3.94 -11.13
CA LEU A 116 -4.70 4.62 -10.00
C LEU A 116 -4.09 3.62 -9.01
N GLU A 117 -2.87 3.94 -8.60
CA GLU A 117 -2.04 3.17 -7.70
C GLU A 117 -1.51 4.07 -6.58
N ALA A 118 -1.42 3.52 -5.38
CA ALA A 118 -0.81 4.20 -4.24
C ALA A 118 0.70 3.93 -4.25
N ALA A 119 1.46 4.96 -4.58
CA ALA A 119 2.91 4.95 -4.62
C ALA A 119 3.48 5.34 -3.26
N HIS A 120 4.54 4.66 -2.82
CA HIS A 120 5.32 5.12 -1.69
C HIS A 120 6.39 6.10 -2.17
N ILE A 121 6.60 7.20 -1.44
CA ILE A 121 7.69 8.14 -1.72
C ILE A 121 9.02 7.50 -1.29
N LYS A 122 9.09 7.07 -0.03
CA LYS A 122 10.18 6.23 0.50
C LYS A 122 9.70 4.78 0.59
N PRO A 123 10.42 3.80 -0.01
CA PRO A 123 10.05 2.39 0.05
C PRO A 123 9.80 1.91 1.48
N TYR A 124 8.73 1.13 1.63
CA TYR A 124 8.24 0.63 2.92
C TYR A 124 9.31 -0.03 3.79
N GLU A 125 10.24 -0.78 3.17
CA GLU A 125 11.34 -1.47 3.85
C GLU A 125 12.23 -0.52 4.68
N LYS A 126 12.19 0.79 4.39
CA LYS A 126 13.00 1.83 5.04
C LYS A 126 12.19 2.87 5.83
N SER A 127 10.86 2.75 5.96
CA SER A 127 10.00 3.85 6.43
C SER A 127 8.89 3.50 7.43
N ARG A 128 8.90 2.33 8.07
CA ARG A 128 7.81 1.93 9.00
C ARG A 128 7.44 3.06 9.98
N PRO A 129 6.14 3.34 10.22
CA PRO A 129 4.90 2.74 9.68
C PRO A 129 4.36 3.33 8.35
N HIS A 130 3.23 2.79 7.86
CA HIS A 130 2.50 3.24 6.65
C HIS A 130 1.83 4.62 6.84
N PHE A 131 2.60 5.69 6.70
CA PHE A 131 2.05 7.05 6.75
C PHE A 131 1.43 7.46 5.42
N VAL A 132 0.23 8.06 5.46
CA VAL A 132 -0.40 8.72 4.28
C VAL A 132 0.54 9.78 3.70
N SER A 133 1.27 10.48 4.56
CA SER A 133 2.29 11.45 4.20
C SER A 133 3.53 10.86 3.52
N ASN A 134 3.67 9.54 3.45
CA ASN A 134 4.69 8.84 2.66
C ASN A 134 4.12 8.31 1.33
N GLY A 135 2.96 8.81 0.88
CA GLY A 135 2.35 8.31 -0.33
C GLY A 135 1.81 9.37 -1.27
N LEU A 136 1.76 8.97 -2.53
CA LEU A 136 1.14 9.69 -3.63
C LEU A 136 0.12 8.77 -4.31
N LEU A 137 -1.04 9.30 -4.71
CA LEU A 137 -1.93 8.59 -5.62
C LEU A 137 -1.52 8.93 -7.05
N LEU A 138 -1.06 7.95 -7.82
CA LEU A 138 -0.51 8.16 -9.16
C LEU A 138 -1.21 7.26 -10.18
N ARG A 139 -1.23 7.71 -11.44
CA ARG A 139 -1.56 6.83 -12.58
C ARG A 139 -0.45 5.79 -12.74
N ALA A 140 -0.80 4.55 -13.10
CA ALA A 140 0.13 3.41 -13.10
C ALA A 140 1.42 3.61 -13.92
N ASP A 141 1.36 4.34 -15.04
CA ASP A 141 2.54 4.71 -15.84
C ASP A 141 3.46 5.70 -15.11
N ILE A 142 2.87 6.75 -14.52
CA ILE A 142 3.57 7.77 -13.74
C ILE A 142 4.17 7.16 -12.48
N HIS A 143 3.45 6.24 -11.81
CA HIS A 143 3.96 5.50 -10.66
C HIS A 143 5.23 4.72 -11.03
N LYS A 144 5.22 3.97 -12.14
CA LYS A 144 6.40 3.26 -12.63
C LYS A 144 7.58 4.19 -12.93
N LEU A 145 7.32 5.37 -13.49
CA LEU A 145 8.37 6.37 -13.73
C LEU A 145 8.90 6.97 -12.44
N PHE A 146 8.04 7.20 -11.46
CA PHE A 146 8.41 7.69 -10.13
C PHE A 146 9.30 6.69 -9.39
N ASP A 147 8.92 5.40 -9.37
CA ASP A 147 9.69 4.32 -8.76
C ASP A 147 11.06 4.13 -9.43
N LYS A 148 11.14 4.34 -10.75
CA LYS A 148 12.39 4.27 -11.52
C LYS A 148 13.20 5.56 -11.50
N GLY A 149 12.73 6.60 -10.80
CA GLY A 149 13.42 7.88 -10.66
C GLY A 149 13.37 8.82 -11.85
N TYR A 150 12.49 8.57 -12.83
CA TYR A 150 12.33 9.45 -13.98
C TYR A 150 11.38 10.62 -13.72
N ILE A 151 10.55 10.53 -12.69
CA ILE A 151 9.69 11.61 -12.21
C ILE A 151 9.88 11.74 -10.71
N THR A 152 9.88 12.97 -10.19
CA THR A 152 9.80 13.23 -8.74
C THR A 152 8.97 14.48 -8.44
N ILE A 153 8.88 14.84 -7.16
CA ILE A 153 8.33 16.11 -6.67
C ILE A 153 9.36 16.90 -5.84
N THR A 154 9.25 18.22 -5.86
CA THR A 154 10.07 19.12 -5.04
C THR A 154 9.45 19.38 -3.67
N HIS A 155 10.16 20.08 -2.77
CA HIS A 155 9.62 20.56 -1.49
C HIS A 155 8.44 21.52 -1.63
N LYS A 156 8.30 22.17 -2.79
CA LYS A 156 7.17 23.03 -3.12
C LYS A 156 6.04 22.27 -3.81
N TYR A 157 6.15 20.94 -3.89
CA TYR A 157 5.22 20.07 -4.60
C TYR A 157 5.12 20.38 -6.11
N ASN A 158 6.21 20.85 -6.71
CA ASN A 158 6.36 20.92 -8.16
C ASN A 158 6.80 19.57 -8.70
N ILE A 159 6.38 19.25 -9.92
CA ILE A 159 6.71 18.01 -10.60
C ILE A 159 8.00 18.19 -11.39
N GLU A 160 8.96 17.30 -11.18
CA GLU A 160 10.20 17.25 -11.92
C GLU A 160 10.23 16.00 -12.80
N VAL A 161 10.59 16.17 -14.07
CA VAL A 161 10.67 15.08 -15.05
C VAL A 161 12.09 15.02 -15.55
N SER A 162 12.75 13.90 -15.30
CA SER A 162 14.14 13.70 -15.65
C SER A 162 14.36 13.80 -17.17
N ARG A 163 15.44 14.47 -17.55
CA ARG A 163 15.91 14.53 -18.95
C ARG A 163 16.31 13.15 -19.48
N ARG A 164 16.62 12.19 -18.61
CA ARG A 164 16.98 10.82 -18.98
C ARG A 164 15.89 10.07 -19.71
N ILE A 165 14.62 10.45 -19.58
CA ILE A 165 13.57 9.84 -20.41
C ILE A 165 13.84 10.08 -21.90
N LYS A 166 14.29 11.29 -22.27
CA LYS A 166 14.62 11.64 -23.66
C LYS A 166 15.97 11.06 -24.05
N GLU A 167 16.95 11.12 -23.16
CA GLU A 167 18.33 10.66 -23.46
C GLU A 167 18.40 9.13 -23.62
N GLU A 168 17.67 8.36 -22.83
CA GLU A 168 17.73 6.88 -22.85
C GLU A 168 16.72 6.25 -23.83
N PHE A 169 15.60 6.92 -24.14
CA PHE A 169 14.50 6.32 -24.92
C PHE A 169 14.03 7.16 -26.11
N GLU A 170 14.63 8.33 -26.36
CA GLU A 170 14.21 9.27 -27.41
C GLU A 170 12.72 9.64 -27.36
N ASN A 171 12.11 9.59 -26.16
CA ASN A 171 10.67 9.72 -25.97
C ASN A 171 10.34 10.58 -24.72
N GLY A 172 9.10 10.50 -24.22
CA GLY A 172 8.66 11.14 -22.99
C GLY A 172 7.88 12.44 -23.16
N ARG A 173 7.51 12.81 -24.40
CA ARG A 173 6.75 14.03 -24.69
C ARG A 173 5.48 14.17 -23.84
N ASP A 174 4.80 13.05 -23.59
CA ASP A 174 3.58 13.02 -22.79
C ASP A 174 3.80 13.35 -21.31
N TYR A 175 5.02 13.22 -20.80
CA TYR A 175 5.36 13.50 -19.41
C TYR A 175 5.93 14.91 -19.23
N TYR A 176 6.65 15.46 -20.21
CA TYR A 176 7.25 16.80 -20.12
C TYR A 176 6.24 17.92 -19.92
N LYS A 177 4.99 17.72 -20.35
CA LYS A 177 3.90 18.67 -20.07
C LYS A 177 3.60 18.87 -18.59
N TYR A 178 4.11 17.98 -17.72
CA TYR A 178 3.98 18.08 -16.25
C TYR A 178 5.18 18.75 -15.59
N HIS A 179 6.36 18.75 -16.23
CA HIS A 179 7.58 19.32 -15.66
C HIS A 179 7.40 20.79 -15.28
N GLY A 180 7.85 21.16 -14.07
CA GLY A 180 7.75 22.49 -13.50
C GLY A 180 6.35 22.90 -13.03
N LYS A 181 5.32 22.05 -13.19
CA LYS A 181 3.96 22.36 -12.72
C LYS A 181 3.75 21.92 -11.28
N ASP A 182 2.85 22.58 -10.58
CA ASP A 182 2.37 22.12 -9.27
C ASP A 182 1.61 20.79 -9.40
N LEU A 183 1.60 19.99 -8.33
CA LEU A 183 0.67 18.86 -8.21
C LEU A 183 -0.77 19.34 -8.35
N ILE A 184 -1.54 18.68 -9.23
CA ILE A 184 -2.96 18.96 -9.45
C ILE A 184 -3.79 18.61 -8.22
N CYS A 185 -3.37 17.61 -7.44
CA CYS A 185 -4.06 17.19 -6.23
C CYS A 185 -3.09 16.93 -5.08
N LEU A 186 -3.38 17.58 -3.96
CA LEU A 186 -2.74 17.37 -2.67
C LEU A 186 -3.80 16.99 -1.62
N PRO A 187 -3.42 16.24 -0.58
CA PRO A 187 -4.30 15.97 0.54
C PRO A 187 -4.76 17.25 1.22
N LYS A 188 -6.03 17.28 1.63
CA LYS A 188 -6.63 18.45 2.32
C LYS A 188 -6.07 18.65 3.72
N ARG A 189 -5.73 17.57 4.40
CA ARG A 189 -5.18 17.59 5.77
C ARG A 189 -3.67 17.77 5.67
N GLU A 190 -3.13 18.74 6.41
CA GLU A 190 -1.67 18.99 6.41
C GLU A 190 -0.86 17.76 6.84
N ILE A 191 -1.36 16.99 7.82
CA ILE A 191 -0.69 15.77 8.29
C ILE A 191 -0.60 14.66 7.24
N ASP A 192 -1.48 14.70 6.23
CA ASP A 192 -1.54 13.72 5.15
C ASP A 192 -0.70 14.14 3.94
N LYS A 193 -0.24 15.40 3.88
CA LYS A 193 0.60 15.88 2.76
C LYS A 193 1.95 15.17 2.76
N PRO A 194 2.56 15.00 1.57
CA PRO A 194 3.90 14.42 1.44
C PRO A 194 4.92 15.10 2.36
N ARG A 195 5.49 14.38 3.33
CA ARG A 195 6.51 14.96 4.21
C ARG A 195 7.81 15.17 3.46
N LEU A 196 8.45 16.29 3.77
CA LEU A 196 9.74 16.68 3.17
C LEU A 196 10.80 15.60 3.35
N GLU A 197 10.86 14.94 4.51
CA GLU A 197 11.82 13.86 4.80
C GLU A 197 11.75 12.69 3.80
N PHE A 198 10.56 12.36 3.29
CA PHE A 198 10.38 11.30 2.31
C PHE A 198 10.74 11.78 0.91
N ILE A 199 10.36 13.02 0.57
CA ILE A 199 10.71 13.66 -0.69
C ILE A 199 12.23 13.76 -0.82
N ASP A 200 12.91 14.24 0.23
CA ASP A 200 14.38 14.30 0.30
C ASP A 200 15.00 12.94 0.08
N TRP A 201 14.47 11.91 0.74
CA TRP A 201 14.97 10.57 0.57
C TRP A 201 14.84 10.11 -0.89
N HIS A 202 13.67 10.27 -1.52
CA HIS A 202 13.47 9.85 -2.91
C HIS A 202 14.36 10.63 -3.88
N ASN A 203 14.43 11.95 -3.71
CA ASN A 203 15.25 12.83 -4.54
C ASN A 203 16.74 12.50 -4.47
N ASN A 204 17.24 12.08 -3.29
CA ASN A 204 18.64 11.73 -3.10
C ASN A 204 18.99 10.28 -3.43
N ASN A 205 18.03 9.35 -3.46
CA ASN A 205 18.30 7.91 -3.57
C ASN A 205 17.76 7.27 -4.86
N ILE A 206 16.70 7.82 -5.45
CA ILE A 206 15.97 7.21 -6.56
C ILE A 206 15.96 8.12 -7.78
N TYR A 207 15.69 9.41 -7.59
CA TYR A 207 15.54 10.35 -8.69
C TYR A 207 16.82 10.46 -9.54
N LYS A 208 16.62 10.54 -10.87
CA LYS A 208 17.68 10.50 -11.88
C LYS A 208 17.81 11.81 -12.64
N GLY A 209 17.98 12.96 -11.98
CA GLY A 209 18.45 14.19 -12.64
C GLY A 209 17.91 15.49 -12.10
#